data_AF-A0AAD1CAK3-F1
#
_entry.id   AF-A0AAD1CAK3-F1
#
_cell.length_a   1.000
_cell.length_b   1.000
_cell.length_c   1.000
_cell.angle_alpha   90.00
_cell.angle_beta   90.00
_cell.angle_gamma   90.00
#
_symmetry.space_group_name_H-M   'P 1'
#
loop_
_entity.id
_entity.type
_entity.pdbx_description
1 polymer ?
#
loop_
_entity_poly.entity_id
_entity_poly.type
_entity_poly.pdbx_seq_one_letter_code
_entity_poly.pdbx_strand_id
1 'polypeptide(L)'
;MTKRTVYSTLLILSLTNYKEKIMEIYNTSEARSKLYKLIDYVSDVHKPVYIKGKRNNVVIISEEDYRNMEETLYLLSIPNMHKSLIEGRAEPIAKCSDKLNW
;
A
#
# COMPACT_ATOMS: atom_id res chain seq x y z
N MET A 1 18.94 -18.43 -14.13
CA MET A 1 18.54 -17.29 -13.28
C MET A 1 17.13 -17.54 -12.77
N THR A 2 16.99 -17.84 -11.48
CA THR A 2 15.81 -18.46 -10.87
C THR A 2 14.69 -17.42 -10.68
N LYS A 3 13.43 -17.78 -10.98
CA LYS A 3 12.24 -16.91 -10.84
C LYS A 3 12.16 -16.16 -9.49
N ARG A 4 12.75 -16.71 -8.42
CA ARG A 4 12.90 -16.08 -7.09
C ARG A 4 13.61 -14.72 -7.11
N THR A 5 14.65 -14.56 -7.93
CA THR A 5 15.40 -13.29 -8.01
C THR A 5 14.54 -12.20 -8.66
N VAL A 6 13.75 -12.55 -9.68
CA VAL A 6 12.91 -11.59 -10.39
C VAL A 6 11.80 -11.02 -9.49
N TYR A 7 11.13 -11.86 -8.71
CA TYR A 7 10.06 -11.40 -7.79
C TYR A 7 10.60 -10.60 -6.61
N SER A 8 11.76 -10.97 -6.04
CA SER A 8 12.35 -10.15 -4.96
C SER A 8 12.79 -8.79 -5.48
N THR A 9 13.36 -8.73 -6.69
CA THR A 9 13.70 -7.46 -7.33
C THR A 9 12.46 -6.65 -7.70
N LEU A 10 11.35 -7.26 -8.13
CA LEU A 10 10.08 -6.55 -8.41
C LEU A 10 9.40 -6.01 -7.15
N LEU A 11 9.42 -6.77 -6.04
CA LEU A 11 8.90 -6.28 -4.75
C LEU A 11 9.78 -5.14 -4.22
N ILE A 12 11.10 -5.30 -4.28
CA ILE A 12 12.05 -4.24 -3.90
C ILE A 12 11.85 -3.04 -4.82
N LEU A 13 11.75 -3.19 -6.14
CA LEU A 13 11.49 -2.09 -7.08
C LEU A 13 10.13 -1.42 -6.84
N SER A 14 9.07 -2.16 -6.51
CA SER A 14 7.76 -1.62 -6.10
C SER A 14 7.90 -0.77 -4.82
N LEU A 15 8.60 -1.29 -3.81
CA LEU A 15 8.87 -0.57 -2.55
C LEU A 15 9.84 0.61 -2.73
N THR A 16 10.76 0.53 -3.69
CA THR A 16 11.72 1.60 -4.02
C THR A 16 11.05 2.69 -4.87
N ASN A 17 10.19 2.33 -5.82
CA ASN A 17 9.30 3.25 -6.54
C ASN A 17 8.32 3.96 -5.60
N TYR A 18 7.89 3.30 -4.52
CA TYR A 18 7.07 3.96 -3.49
C TYR A 18 7.84 5.07 -2.77
N LYS A 19 9.15 4.90 -2.53
CA LYS A 19 10.01 5.97 -1.98
C LYS A 19 10.25 7.12 -2.95
N GLU A 20 10.26 6.84 -4.26
CA GLU A 20 10.51 7.83 -5.32
C GLU A 20 9.24 8.59 -5.77
N LYS A 21 8.05 8.08 -5.46
CA LYS A 21 6.80 8.79 -5.73
C LYS A 21 6.72 10.00 -4.80
N ILE A 22 7.08 11.17 -5.32
CA ILE A 22 7.09 12.45 -4.61
C ILE A 22 5.77 12.62 -3.87
N MET A 23 5.81 12.51 -2.54
CA MET A 23 4.69 12.86 -1.67
C MET A 23 4.52 14.38 -1.74
N GLU A 24 3.30 14.85 -1.96
CA GLU A 24 3.04 16.28 -1.91
C GLU A 24 3.25 16.78 -0.47
N ILE A 25 4.10 17.79 -0.30
CA ILE A 25 4.46 18.34 1.00
C ILE A 25 3.78 19.70 1.17
N TYR A 26 2.95 19.81 2.20
CA TYR A 26 2.30 21.06 2.60
C TYR A 26 2.80 21.49 3.98
N ASN A 27 2.89 22.79 4.23
CA ASN A 27 3.02 23.26 5.61
C ASN A 27 1.64 23.24 6.31
N THR A 28 1.62 23.32 7.65
CA THR A 28 0.37 23.28 8.42
C THR A 28 -0.65 24.33 8.00
N SER A 29 -0.21 25.55 7.66
CA SER A 29 -1.12 26.64 7.29
C SER A 29 -1.78 26.39 5.94
N GLU A 30 -1.02 25.90 4.96
CA GLU A 30 -1.54 25.50 3.64
C GLU A 30 -2.48 24.31 3.72
N ALA A 31 -2.10 23.29 4.50
CA ALA A 31 -2.94 22.11 4.69
C ALA A 31 -4.27 22.49 5.35
N ARG A 32 -4.24 23.39 6.34
CA ARG A 32 -5.46 23.89 7.00
C ARG A 32 -6.39 24.61 6.02
N SER A 33 -5.87 25.45 5.15
CA SER A 33 -6.70 26.18 4.17
C SER A 33 -7.26 25.29 3.06
N LYS A 34 -6.64 24.14 2.81
CA LYS A 34 -7.01 23.20 1.74
C LYS A 34 -7.56 21.87 2.25
N LEU A 35 -7.86 21.74 3.56
CA LEU A 35 -8.11 20.44 4.18
C LEU A 35 -9.20 19.62 3.48
N TYR A 36 -10.34 20.22 3.14
CA TYR A 36 -11.42 19.54 2.41
C TYR A 36 -10.95 18.99 1.06
N LYS A 37 -10.23 19.79 0.27
CA LYS A 37 -9.69 19.37 -1.02
C LYS A 37 -8.66 18.25 -0.87
N LEU A 38 -7.86 18.28 0.20
CA LEU A 38 -6.88 17.25 0.48
C LEU A 38 -7.54 15.92 0.86
N ILE A 39 -8.65 15.95 1.61
CA ILE A 39 -9.43 14.75 1.95
C ILE A 39 -9.96 14.09 0.68
N ASP A 40 -10.60 14.88 -0.19
CA ASP A 40 -11.13 14.38 -1.47
C ASP A 40 -10.00 13.84 -2.36
N TYR A 41 -8.93 14.62 -2.52
CA TYR A 41 -7.76 14.24 -3.33
C TYR A 41 -7.12 12.93 -2.88
N VAL A 42 -6.88 12.76 -1.58
CA VAL A 42 -6.24 11.55 -1.05
C VAL A 42 -7.15 10.33 -1.23
N SER A 43 -8.47 10.51 -1.11
CA SER A 43 -9.45 9.44 -1.29
C SER A 43 -9.58 9.03 -2.76
N ASP A 44 -9.55 9.99 -3.70
CA ASP A 44 -9.71 9.70 -5.12
C ASP A 44 -8.43 9.17 -5.78
N VAL A 45 -7.27 9.70 -5.38
CA VAL A 45 -5.99 9.45 -6.04
C VAL A 45 -5.19 8.34 -5.35
N HIS A 46 -5.60 7.92 -4.15
CA HIS A 46 -4.91 6.92 -3.32
C HIS A 46 -3.41 7.22 -3.19
N LYS A 47 -3.10 8.48 -2.90
CA LYS A 47 -1.73 8.96 -2.68
C LYS A 47 -1.63 9.66 -1.33
N PRO A 48 -0.63 9.31 -0.50
CA PRO A 48 -0.41 9.99 0.77
C PRO A 48 0.01 11.45 0.55
N VAL A 49 -0.46 12.32 1.43
CA VAL A 49 -0.03 13.73 1.52
C VAL A 49 0.74 13.95 2.81
N TYR A 50 1.89 14.61 2.73
CA TYR A 50 2.74 14.91 3.88
C TYR A 50 2.51 16.34 4.36
N ILE A 51 2.24 16.50 5.66
CA ILE A 51 2.10 17.81 6.29
C ILE A 51 3.26 18.04 7.24
N LYS A 52 4.07 19.04 6.91
CA LYS A 52 5.18 19.49 7.73
C LYS A 52 4.67 20.50 8.76
N GLY A 53 4.76 20.15 10.03
CA GLY A 53 4.45 21.06 11.13
C GLY A 53 5.69 21.67 11.76
N LYS A 54 5.47 22.64 12.65
CA LYS A 54 6.57 23.30 13.39
C LYS A 54 7.26 22.37 14.40
N ARG A 55 6.51 21.43 14.97
CA ARG A 55 6.99 20.48 16.00
C ARG A 55 6.99 19.05 15.51
N ASN A 56 5.92 18.64 14.85
CA ASN A 56 5.69 17.27 14.38
C ASN A 56 5.23 17.31 12.93
N ASN A 57 5.43 16.20 12.23
CA ASN A 57 4.95 15.99 10.87
C ASN A 57 3.91 14.88 10.87
N VAL A 58 2.98 14.95 9.93
CA VAL A 58 1.91 13.95 9.79
C VAL A 58 1.71 13.59 8.33
N VAL A 59 1.09 12.44 8.09
CA VAL A 59 0.69 11.98 6.76
C VAL A 59 -0.82 11.82 6.75
N ILE A 60 -1.48 12.34 5.71
CA ILE A 60 -2.88 12.07 5.42
C ILE A 60 -2.93 10.93 4.39
N ILE A 61 -3.70 9.91 4.71
CA ILE A 61 -4.02 8.75 3.87
C ILE A 61 -5.54 8.55 3.91
N SER A 62 -6.08 7.90 2.88
CA SER A 62 -7.49 7.55 2.87
C SER A 62 -7.74 6.47 3.92
N GLU A 63 -8.97 6.41 4.43
CA GLU A 63 -9.34 5.39 5.42
C GLU A 63 -9.25 3.98 4.82
N GLU A 64 -9.64 3.84 3.56
CA GLU A 64 -9.53 2.60 2.79
C GLU A 64 -8.08 2.15 2.64
N ASP A 65 -7.16 3.05 2.24
CA ASP A 65 -5.74 2.70 2.14
C ASP A 65 -5.15 2.33 3.49
N TYR A 66 -5.57 3.00 4.57
CA TYR A 66 -5.19 2.64 5.93
C TYR A 66 -5.62 1.21 6.29
N ARG A 67 -6.90 0.86 6.06
CA ARG A 67 -7.41 -0.50 6.28
C ARG A 67 -6.68 -1.55 5.46
N ASN A 68 -6.44 -1.26 4.17
CA ASN A 68 -5.73 -2.17 3.27
C ASN A 68 -4.29 -2.43 3.76
N MET A 69 -3.62 -1.40 4.30
CA MET A 69 -2.31 -1.55 4.93
C MET A 69 -2.38 -2.38 6.21
N GLU A 70 -3.36 -2.13 7.08
CA GLU A 70 -3.55 -2.92 8.30
C GLU A 70 -3.83 -4.40 7.99
N GLU A 71 -4.70 -4.69 7.02
CA GLU A 71 -4.99 -6.06 6.57
C GLU A 71 -3.74 -6.73 6.00
N THR A 72 -2.98 -6.02 5.15
CA THR A 72 -1.74 -6.56 4.61
C THR A 72 -0.74 -6.88 5.72
N LEU A 73 -0.55 -5.97 6.68
CA LEU A 73 0.33 -6.20 7.83
C LEU A 73 -0.15 -7.37 8.68
N TYR A 74 -1.46 -7.51 8.87
CA TYR A 74 -2.07 -8.64 9.56
C TYR A 74 -1.77 -9.97 8.83
N LEU A 75 -2.01 -10.05 7.53
CA LEU A 75 -1.70 -11.24 6.73
C LEU A 75 -0.21 -11.60 6.78
N LEU A 76 0.68 -10.60 6.73
CA LEU A 76 2.12 -10.81 6.84
C LEU A 76 2.55 -11.30 8.22
N SER A 77 1.81 -10.94 9.28
CA SER A 77 2.09 -11.38 10.65
C SER A 77 1.81 -12.87 10.86
N ILE A 78 0.94 -13.48 10.05
CA ILE A 78 0.62 -14.91 10.14
C ILE A 78 1.79 -15.72 9.54
N PRO A 79 2.40 -16.64 10.31
CA PRO A 79 3.52 -17.44 9.81
C PRO A 79 3.16 -18.19 8.52
N ASN A 80 4.06 -18.13 7.53
CA ASN A 80 3.92 -18.74 6.19
C ASN A 80 2.75 -18.25 5.33
N MET A 81 1.89 -17.34 5.81
CA MET A 81 0.75 -16.82 5.03
C MET A 81 1.19 -16.11 3.74
N HIS A 82 2.22 -15.27 3.83
CA HIS A 82 2.78 -14.59 2.64
C HIS A 82 3.26 -15.58 1.57
N LYS A 83 3.79 -16.75 1.95
CA LYS A 83 4.23 -17.79 1.00
C LYS A 83 3.03 -18.42 0.32
N SER A 84 2.01 -18.78 1.10
CA SER A 84 0.75 -19.34 0.59
C SER A 84 0.07 -18.39 -0.41
N LEU A 85 0.06 -17.09 -0.14
CA LEU A 85 -0.49 -16.08 -1.07
C LEU A 85 0.30 -16.00 -2.38
N ILE A 86 1.64 -16.08 -2.32
CA ILE A 86 2.49 -16.07 -3.52
C ILE A 86 2.30 -17.36 -4.34
N GLU A 87 2.24 -18.51 -3.67
CA GLU A 87 2.01 -19.81 -4.31
C GLU A 87 0.64 -19.87 -4.96
N GLY A 88 -0.42 -19.44 -4.26
CA GLY A 88 -1.78 -19.36 -4.80
C GLY A 88 -1.88 -18.41 -6.00
N ARG A 89 -1.19 -17.25 -5.97
CA ARG A 89 -1.14 -16.33 -7.11
C ARG A 89 -0.44 -16.92 -8.34
N ALA A 90 0.53 -17.83 -8.14
CA ALA A 90 1.27 -18.47 -9.22
C ALA A 90 0.55 -19.71 -9.78
N GLU A 91 -0.48 -20.21 -9.09
CA GLU A 91 -1.26 -21.36 -9.53
C GLU A 91 -2.08 -21.01 -10.78
N PRO A 92 -2.04 -21.86 -11.84
CA PRO A 92 -2.89 -21.66 -13.01
C PRO A 92 -4.37 -21.73 -12.64
N ILE A 93 -5.19 -20.86 -13.25
CA ILE A 93 -6.65 -20.82 -13.04
C ILE A 93 -7.30 -22.19 -13.23
N ALA A 94 -6.80 -23.00 -14.17
CA ALA A 94 -7.30 -24.37 -14.43
C ALA A 94 -7.14 -25.35 -13.25
N LYS A 95 -6.35 -25.01 -12.23
CA LYS A 95 -6.20 -25.79 -10.99
C LYS A 95 -7.00 -25.21 -9.83
N CYS A 96 -7.56 -24.02 -9.97
CA CYS A 96 -8.45 -23.44 -8.96
C CYS A 96 -9.76 -24.23 -8.93
N SER A 97 -10.29 -24.45 -7.73
CA SER A 97 -11.61 -25.08 -7.57
C SER A 97 -12.70 -24.07 -7.96
N ASP A 98 -13.58 -24.46 -8.89
CA ASP A 98 -14.79 -23.68 -9.22
C ASP A 98 -15.89 -23.81 -8.15
N LYS A 99 -15.67 -24.65 -7.13
CA LYS A 99 -16.61 -24.91 -6.04
C LYS A 99 -15.98 -24.58 -4.71
N LEU A 100 -16.67 -23.76 -3.92
CA LEU A 100 -16.39 -23.60 -2.50
C LEU A 100 -16.92 -24.85 -1.78
N ASN A 101 -16.06 -25.54 -1.04
CA ASN A 101 -16.41 -26.77 -0.32
C ASN A 101 -17.06 -26.50 1.06
N TRP A 102 -17.61 -25.31 1.27
CA TRP A 102 -18.24 -24.87 2.50
C TRP A 102 -19.60 -24.25 2.23
#